data_AF-X8BEG7-F1
#
_entry.id   AF-X8BEG7-F1
#
_cell.length_a   1.000
_cell.length_b   1.000
_cell.length_c   1.000
_cell.angle_alpha   90.00
_cell.angle_beta   90.00
_cell.angle_gamma   90.00
#
_symmetry.space_group_name_H-M   'P 1'
#
loop_
_entity.id
_entity.type
_entity.pdbx_description
1 polymer ?
#
loop_
_entity_poly.entity_id
_entity_poly.type
_entity_poly.pdbx_seq_one_letter_code
_entity_poly.pdbx_strand_id
1 'polypeptide(L)'
;MATWIPHGRKWFQLYMWRDRDRSMALVRRAAEAGFDTLLVTVDVPVAGARLRDTRNGMTIPPSLTLRTVLDACVRPRWWFDLLTTEPLAFASLDHWPGTVAEYLDTMFDPSVTFDDLAWVKTQWPGTLVVKGIQTLDDARAVVEIGVDGIVLSNHGGRQLDRARCRFICCPRWLASSAVTP
;
A
#
# COMPACT_ATOMS: atom_id res chain seq x y z
N MET A 1 3.22 12.93 12.53
CA MET A 1 3.83 12.63 11.20
C MET A 1 3.97 13.86 10.30
N ALA A 2 2.92 14.67 10.07
CA ALA A 2 2.98 15.78 9.12
C ALA A 2 3.88 16.98 9.53
N THR A 3 4.17 17.14 10.82
CA THR A 3 5.01 18.21 11.39
C THR A 3 6.52 17.99 11.21
N TRP A 4 6.95 16.76 10.93
CA TRP A 4 8.38 16.42 10.81
C TRP A 4 8.96 16.73 9.42
N ILE A 5 8.11 17.08 8.45
CA ILE A 5 8.51 17.37 7.06
C ILE A 5 7.80 18.67 6.61
N PRO A 6 8.26 19.85 7.05
CA PRO A 6 7.54 21.11 6.83
C PRO A 6 7.55 21.59 5.37
N HIS A 7 8.58 21.24 4.60
CA HIS A 7 8.76 21.71 3.22
C HIS A 7 8.73 20.60 2.16
N GLY A 8 8.57 19.35 2.58
CA GLY A 8 8.49 18.22 1.65
C GLY A 8 7.08 18.03 1.12
N ARG A 9 6.96 17.65 -0.15
CA ARG A 9 5.70 17.21 -0.73
C ARG A 9 5.24 15.92 -0.06
N LYS A 10 3.98 15.89 0.40
CA LYS A 10 3.43 14.83 1.25
C LYS A 10 2.38 14.03 0.51
N TRP A 11 2.65 12.73 0.32
CA TRP A 11 1.76 11.79 -0.36
C TRP A 11 1.21 10.78 0.64
N PHE A 12 -0.09 10.51 0.58
CA PHE A 12 -0.75 9.57 1.46
C PHE A 12 -1.18 8.34 0.66
N GLN A 13 -0.76 7.15 1.09
CA GLN A 13 -1.16 5.91 0.44
C GLN A 13 -2.38 5.32 1.16
N LEU A 14 -3.46 5.11 0.42
CA LEU A 14 -4.70 4.51 0.90
C LEU A 14 -4.83 3.06 0.39
N TYR A 15 -5.15 2.18 1.33
CA TYR A 15 -5.80 0.90 1.04
C TYR A 15 -7.26 1.03 1.46
N MET A 16 -8.19 0.67 0.59
CA MET A 16 -9.60 0.74 0.93
C MET A 16 -9.94 -0.35 1.95
N TRP A 17 -10.55 0.05 3.06
CA TRP A 17 -11.04 -0.87 4.07
C TRP A 17 -12.51 -1.22 3.79
N ARG A 18 -12.97 -2.35 4.32
CA ARG A 18 -14.40 -2.72 4.27
C ARG A 18 -15.27 -1.63 4.89
N ASP A 19 -14.78 -1.03 5.98
CA ASP A 19 -15.36 0.16 6.58
C ASP A 19 -14.94 1.41 5.78
N ARG A 20 -15.86 1.85 4.91
CA ARG A 20 -15.64 3.00 4.02
C ARG A 20 -15.57 4.31 4.80
N ASP A 21 -16.29 4.43 5.91
CA ASP A 21 -16.25 5.63 6.75
C ASP A 21 -14.90 5.77 7.45
N ARG A 22 -14.33 4.68 7.96
CA ARG A 22 -12.96 4.69 8.52
C ARG A 22 -11.91 5.03 7.46
N SER A 23 -12.08 4.51 6.25
CA SER A 23 -11.20 4.86 5.12
C SER A 23 -11.27 6.36 4.82
N MET A 24 -12.47 6.94 4.77
CA MET A 24 -12.64 8.37 4.50
C MET A 24 -12.22 9.26 5.67
N ALA A 25 -12.30 8.78 6.91
CA ALA A 25 -11.73 9.47 8.06
C ALA A 25 -10.20 9.62 7.92
N LEU A 26 -9.50 8.60 7.42
CA LEU A 26 -8.07 8.71 7.11
C LEU A 26 -7.79 9.69 5.96
N VAL A 27 -8.60 9.66 4.91
CA VAL A 27 -8.50 10.59 3.78
C VAL A 27 -8.65 12.04 4.25
N ARG A 28 -9.68 12.34 5.05
CA ARG A 28 -9.91 13.69 5.62
C ARG A 28 -8.75 14.14 6.50
N ARG A 29 -8.27 13.27 7.40
CA ARG A 29 -7.10 13.54 8.24
C ARG A 29 -5.84 13.82 7.43
N ALA A 30 -5.64 13.10 6.31
CA ALA A 30 -4.52 13.34 5.42
C ALA A 30 -4.63 14.72 4.73
N ALA A 31 -5.83 15.08 4.24
CA ALA A 31 -6.07 16.41 3.65
C ALA A 31 -5.80 17.54 4.67
N GLU A 32 -6.35 17.43 5.88
CA GLU A 32 -6.15 18.39 6.98
C GLU A 32 -4.68 18.50 7.40
N ALA A 33 -3.91 17.42 7.27
CA ALA A 33 -2.48 17.38 7.57
C ALA A 33 -1.58 17.95 6.45
N GLY A 34 -2.19 18.47 5.37
CA GLY A 34 -1.51 19.11 4.25
C GLY A 34 -0.83 18.13 3.29
N PHE A 35 -1.41 16.93 3.13
CA PHE A 35 -1.05 16.03 2.03
C PHE A 35 -1.72 16.52 0.74
N ASP A 36 -0.96 16.57 -0.36
CA ASP A 36 -1.45 17.08 -1.65
C ASP A 36 -1.85 15.97 -2.63
N THR A 37 -1.36 14.75 -2.40
CA THR A 37 -1.53 13.62 -3.30
C THR A 37 -2.01 12.38 -2.54
N LEU A 38 -3.09 11.78 -3.04
CA LEU A 38 -3.64 10.52 -2.56
C LEU A 38 -3.26 9.39 -3.53
N LEU A 39 -2.60 8.36 -3.03
CA LEU A 39 -2.19 7.18 -3.79
C LEU A 39 -3.07 5.99 -3.40
N VAL A 40 -4.06 5.65 -4.22
CA VAL A 40 -4.95 4.51 -3.98
C VAL A 40 -4.29 3.24 -4.51
N THR A 41 -4.10 2.24 -3.65
CA THR A 41 -3.49 0.97 -4.01
C THR A 41 -4.55 -0.06 -4.33
N VAL A 42 -4.58 -0.56 -5.58
CA VAL A 42 -5.59 -1.50 -6.10
C VAL A 42 -5.09 -2.94 -6.23
N ASP A 43 -3.80 -3.18 -5.95
CA ASP A 43 -3.13 -4.49 -6.12
C ASP A 43 -3.11 -5.35 -4.84
N VAL A 44 -3.89 -4.99 -3.80
CA VAL A 44 -4.00 -5.75 -2.53
C VAL A 44 -5.45 -5.89 -2.06
N PRO A 45 -6.35 -6.49 -2.86
CA PRO A 45 -7.71 -6.82 -2.38
C PRO A 45 -7.69 -7.93 -1.32
N VAL A 46 -6.67 -8.79 -1.36
CA VAL A 46 -6.39 -9.90 -0.43
C VAL A 46 -4.89 -9.94 -0.18
N ALA A 47 -4.46 -10.41 0.98
CA ALA A 47 -3.05 -10.57 1.30
C ALA A 47 -2.38 -11.63 0.41
N GLY A 48 -1.25 -11.26 -0.20
CA GLY A 48 -0.42 -12.19 -0.96
C GLY A 48 0.16 -13.31 -0.11
N ALA A 49 0.30 -14.50 -0.71
CA ALA A 49 0.84 -15.69 -0.07
C ALA A 49 2.36 -15.59 0.18
N ARG A 50 2.75 -14.92 1.27
CA ARG A 50 4.15 -14.74 1.66
C ARG A 50 4.65 -15.88 2.54
N LEU A 51 4.99 -17.01 1.91
CA LEU A 51 5.45 -18.23 2.59
C LEU A 51 6.62 -18.01 3.55
N ARG A 52 7.51 -17.06 3.25
CA ARG A 52 8.61 -16.68 4.14
C ARG A 52 8.11 -16.06 5.45
N ASP A 53 7.09 -15.21 5.39
CA ASP A 53 6.53 -14.53 6.55
C ASP A 53 5.82 -15.55 7.45
N THR A 54 5.05 -16.47 6.83
CA THR A 54 4.43 -17.61 7.53
C THR A 54 5.47 -18.52 8.19
N ARG A 55 6.50 -18.93 7.44
CA ARG A 55 7.58 -19.80 7.96
C ARG A 55 8.35 -19.18 9.12
N ASN A 56 8.50 -17.86 9.13
CA ASN A 56 9.24 -17.12 10.14
C ASN A 56 8.36 -16.59 11.28
N GLY A 57 7.04 -16.82 11.23
CA GLY A 57 6.11 -16.39 12.27
C GLY A 57 6.01 -14.87 12.42
N MET A 58 5.99 -14.12 11.32
CA MET A 58 5.88 -12.66 11.36
C MET A 58 4.49 -12.21 11.90
N THR A 59 4.49 -11.54 13.05
CA THR A 59 3.30 -11.03 13.76
C THR A 59 3.38 -9.51 13.98
N ILE A 60 2.27 -8.90 14.41
CA ILE A 60 2.21 -7.49 14.80
C ILE A 60 1.75 -7.40 16.27
N PRO A 61 2.60 -6.96 17.21
CA PRO A 61 4.02 -6.67 17.06
C PRO A 61 4.86 -7.95 16.85
N PRO A 62 6.10 -7.84 16.33
CA PRO A 62 6.93 -9.01 16.02
C PRO A 62 7.25 -9.84 17.27
N SER A 63 6.87 -11.12 17.27
CA SER A 63 7.24 -12.06 18.34
C SER A 63 8.64 -12.64 18.12
N LEU A 64 9.51 -12.53 19.14
CA LEU A 64 10.83 -13.16 19.14
C LEU A 64 10.70 -14.66 19.42
N THR A 65 10.80 -15.50 18.38
CA THR A 65 10.90 -16.95 18.55
C THR A 65 12.35 -17.37 18.80
N LEU A 66 12.58 -18.54 19.42
CA LEU A 66 13.95 -19.09 19.59
C LEU A 66 14.73 -19.15 18.27
N ARG A 67 14.05 -19.49 17.17
CA ARG A 67 14.64 -19.50 15.83
C ARG A 67 15.07 -18.09 15.40
N THR A 68 14.24 -17.08 15.64
CA THR A 68 14.56 -15.67 15.36
C THR A 68 15.76 -15.20 16.18
N VAL A 69 15.83 -15.57 17.46
CA VAL A 69 16.96 -15.23 18.34
C VAL A 69 18.26 -15.82 17.82
N LEU A 70 18.25 -17.09 17.41
CA LEU A 70 19.43 -17.77 16.87
C LEU A 70 19.87 -17.19 15.51
N ASP A 71 18.94 -16.80 14.63
CA ASP A 71 19.29 -16.16 13.34
C ASP A 71 19.83 -14.73 13.54
N ALA A 72 19.31 -14.02 14.54
CA ALA A 72 19.70 -12.65 14.85
C ALA A 72 20.93 -12.54 15.77
N CYS A 73 21.35 -13.61 16.45
CA CYS A 73 22.45 -13.55 17.44
C CYS A 73 23.77 -13.05 16.83
N VAL A 74 24.03 -13.36 15.56
CA VAL A 74 25.22 -12.91 14.82
C VAL A 74 25.10 -11.45 14.33
N ARG A 75 24.03 -10.74 14.67
CA ARG A 75 23.72 -9.38 14.20
C ARG A 75 23.64 -8.39 15.37
N PRO A 76 24.77 -8.00 15.98
CA PRO A 76 24.78 -7.19 17.21
C PRO A 76 24.11 -5.81 17.06
N ARG A 77 24.22 -5.18 15.87
CA ARG A 77 23.53 -3.91 15.60
C ARG A 77 22.00 -4.06 15.61
N TRP A 78 21.48 -5.18 15.12
CA TRP A 78 20.04 -5.44 15.12
C TRP A 78 19.48 -5.55 16.54
N TRP A 79 20.23 -6.17 17.46
CA TRP A 79 19.86 -6.23 18.88
C TRP A 79 19.92 -4.87 19.55
N PHE A 80 20.96 -4.08 19.27
CA PHE A 80 21.06 -2.72 19.77
C PHE A 80 19.84 -1.90 19.35
N ASP A 81 19.48 -1.92 18.06
CA ASP A 81 18.32 -1.20 17.55
C ASP A 81 17.02 -1.71 18.20
N LEU A 82 16.82 -3.03 18.27
CA LEU A 82 15.62 -3.63 18.87
C LEU A 82 15.42 -3.22 20.34
N LEU A 83 16.49 -3.12 21.11
CA LEU A 83 16.45 -2.83 22.55
C LEU A 83 16.44 -1.33 22.88
N THR A 84 16.91 -0.48 21.96
CA THR A 84 17.07 0.97 22.20
C THR A 84 16.10 1.84 21.45
N THR A 85 15.38 1.30 20.46
CA THR A 85 14.38 2.04 19.68
C THR A 85 12.95 1.70 20.12
N GLU A 86 12.02 2.61 19.83
CA GLU A 86 10.61 2.37 20.11
C GLU A 86 10.12 1.12 19.36
N PRO A 87 9.27 0.28 20.00
CA PRO A 87 8.68 -0.87 19.33
C PRO A 87 7.98 -0.43 18.05
N LEU A 88 8.11 -1.24 16.99
CA LEU A 88 7.41 -1.04 15.73
C LEU A 88 5.89 -1.04 15.98
N ALA A 89 5.32 0.16 16.11
CA ALA A 89 3.90 0.39 16.19
C ALA A 89 3.41 0.95 14.85
N PHE A 90 2.33 0.40 14.34
CA PHE A 90 1.65 1.00 13.21
C PHE A 90 0.79 2.15 13.72
N ALA A 91 1.18 3.39 13.41
CA ALA A 91 0.47 4.60 13.88
C ALA A 91 -1.02 4.68 13.46
N SER A 92 -1.46 3.80 12.55
CA SER A 92 -2.84 3.71 12.06
C SER A 92 -3.53 2.38 12.35
N LEU A 93 -2.89 1.43 13.07
CA LEU A 93 -3.46 0.09 13.33
C LEU A 93 -3.52 -0.21 14.82
N ASP A 94 -4.61 -0.85 15.24
CA ASP A 94 -4.79 -1.37 16.59
C ASP A 94 -4.11 -2.75 16.74
N HIS A 95 -3.81 -3.17 17.97
CA HIS A 95 -3.13 -4.44 18.25
C HIS A 95 -3.92 -5.65 17.72
N TRP A 96 -3.26 -6.59 17.01
CA TRP A 96 -3.88 -7.80 16.46
C TRP A 96 -3.20 -9.09 16.99
N PRO A 97 -3.95 -10.13 17.40
CA PRO A 97 -3.36 -11.36 17.95
C PRO A 97 -2.88 -12.37 16.89
N GLY A 98 -3.24 -12.19 15.61
CA GLY A 98 -2.90 -13.11 14.52
C GLY A 98 -1.75 -12.64 13.62
N THR A 99 -1.64 -13.24 12.43
CA THR A 99 -0.62 -12.85 11.45
C THR A 99 -0.96 -11.54 10.75
N VAL A 100 0.04 -10.91 10.14
CA VAL A 100 -0.15 -9.72 9.29
C VAL A 100 -1.16 -10.01 8.18
N ALA A 101 -1.07 -11.17 7.53
CA ALA A 101 -1.92 -11.53 6.40
C ALA A 101 -3.41 -11.60 6.80
N GLU A 102 -3.72 -12.30 7.89
CA GLU A 102 -5.09 -12.40 8.42
C GLU A 102 -5.67 -11.04 8.79
N TYR A 103 -4.84 -10.15 9.33
CA TYR A 103 -5.28 -8.80 9.64
C TYR A 103 -5.60 -7.98 8.38
N LEU A 104 -4.73 -8.06 7.36
CA LEU A 104 -4.98 -7.39 6.09
C LEU A 104 -6.24 -7.94 5.40
N ASP A 105 -6.48 -9.24 5.44
CA ASP A 105 -7.67 -9.88 4.86
C ASP A 105 -8.98 -9.45 5.55
N THR A 106 -8.93 -9.19 6.85
CA THR A 106 -10.11 -8.72 7.61
C THR A 106 -10.38 -7.24 7.39
N MET A 107 -9.33 -6.43 7.24
CA MET A 107 -9.46 -4.99 7.05
C MET A 107 -9.78 -4.59 5.61
N PHE A 108 -9.07 -5.15 4.63
CA PHE A 108 -9.17 -4.72 3.24
C PHE A 108 -10.45 -5.22 2.58
N ASP A 109 -10.99 -4.37 1.72
CA ASP A 109 -12.18 -4.68 0.95
C ASP A 109 -11.79 -5.34 -0.38
N PRO A 110 -12.11 -6.63 -0.60
CA PRO A 110 -11.86 -7.29 -1.86
C PRO A 110 -12.85 -6.87 -2.96
N SER A 111 -13.93 -6.15 -2.64
CA SER A 111 -14.96 -5.76 -3.61
C SER A 111 -14.75 -4.36 -4.20
N VAL A 112 -13.54 -3.79 -4.10
CA VAL A 112 -13.24 -2.49 -4.70
C VAL A 112 -13.38 -2.54 -6.21
N THR A 113 -14.15 -1.60 -6.74
CA THR A 113 -14.46 -1.43 -8.16
C THR A 113 -13.94 -0.09 -8.69
N PHE A 114 -14.09 0.13 -10.00
CA PHE A 114 -13.85 1.42 -10.61
C PHE A 114 -14.81 2.51 -10.09
N ASP A 115 -16.05 2.17 -9.74
CA ASP A 115 -17.01 3.12 -9.16
C ASP A 115 -16.54 3.61 -7.78
N ASP A 116 -15.89 2.74 -7.00
CA ASP A 116 -15.27 3.14 -5.74
C ASP A 116 -14.12 4.13 -5.95
N LEU A 117 -13.33 3.97 -7.02
CA LEU A 117 -12.27 4.92 -7.38
C LEU A 117 -12.87 6.28 -7.79
N ALA A 118 -13.96 6.26 -8.56
CA ALA A 118 -14.69 7.47 -8.93
C ALA A 118 -15.24 8.17 -7.67
N TRP A 119 -15.82 7.42 -6.74
CA TRP A 119 -16.26 7.95 -5.46
C TRP A 119 -15.09 8.56 -4.66
N VAL A 120 -13.95 7.88 -4.53
CA VAL A 120 -12.77 8.44 -3.84
C VAL A 120 -12.29 9.73 -4.50
N LYS A 121 -12.32 9.83 -5.83
CA LYS A 121 -11.97 11.06 -6.55
C LYS A 121 -12.87 12.23 -6.14
N THR A 122 -14.17 12.00 -5.89
CA THR A 122 -15.08 13.05 -5.38
C THR A 122 -14.76 13.50 -3.96
N GLN A 123 -14.12 12.63 -3.16
CA GLN A 123 -13.81 12.92 -1.75
C GLN A 123 -12.44 13.59 -1.56
N TRP A 124 -11.53 13.47 -2.54
CA TRP A 124 -10.18 14.01 -2.44
C TRP A 124 -10.01 15.31 -3.25
N PRO A 125 -9.66 16.43 -2.60
CA PRO A 125 -9.54 17.72 -3.28
C PRO A 125 -8.24 17.89 -4.09
N GLY A 126 -7.25 17.00 -3.91
CA GLY A 126 -5.93 17.10 -4.54
C GLY A 126 -5.72 16.13 -5.70
N THR A 127 -4.45 15.83 -5.94
CA THR A 127 -4.02 14.87 -6.97
C THR A 127 -4.36 13.44 -6.55
N LEU A 128 -5.08 12.70 -7.38
CA LEU A 128 -5.38 11.28 -7.19
C LEU A 128 -4.51 10.43 -8.11
N VAL A 129 -3.75 9.51 -7.54
CA VAL A 129 -2.88 8.57 -8.27
C VAL A 129 -3.31 7.14 -7.95
N VAL A 130 -3.38 6.28 -8.97
CA VAL A 130 -3.71 4.86 -8.79
C VAL A 130 -2.47 3.99 -8.92
N LYS A 131 -2.17 3.19 -7.90
CA LYS A 131 -1.05 2.24 -7.87
C LYS A 131 -1.53 0.80 -8.01
N GLY A 132 -0.87 0.06 -8.90
CA GLY A 132 -1.10 -1.39 -9.06
C GLY A 132 -1.58 -1.79 -10.45
N ILE A 133 -1.73 -0.82 -11.35
CA ILE A 133 -2.17 -1.08 -12.73
C ILE A 133 -1.11 -1.87 -13.49
N GLN A 134 -1.54 -2.91 -14.21
CA GLN A 134 -0.65 -3.78 -15.00
C GLN A 134 -1.08 -3.95 -16.46
N THR A 135 -2.31 -3.57 -16.82
CA THR A 135 -2.85 -3.70 -18.18
C THR A 135 -3.22 -2.34 -18.77
N LEU A 136 -3.19 -2.23 -20.10
CA LEU A 136 -3.57 -0.99 -20.79
C LEU A 136 -5.06 -0.68 -20.65
N ASP A 137 -5.90 -1.71 -20.56
CA ASP A 137 -7.35 -1.52 -20.46
C ASP A 137 -7.72 -0.95 -19.08
N ASP A 138 -7.13 -1.47 -18.01
CA ASP A 138 -7.29 -0.89 -16.66
C ASP A 138 -6.77 0.55 -16.61
N ALA A 139 -5.71 0.86 -17.37
CA ALA A 139 -5.16 2.21 -17.48
C ALA A 139 -6.16 3.19 -18.06
N ARG A 140 -6.78 2.80 -19.18
CA ARG A 140 -7.79 3.60 -19.87
C ARG A 140 -9.00 3.82 -18.96
N ALA A 141 -9.46 2.75 -18.32
CA ALA A 141 -10.56 2.82 -17.37
C ALA A 141 -10.30 3.82 -16.23
N VAL A 142 -9.11 3.81 -15.62
CA VAL A 142 -8.81 4.79 -14.56
C VAL A 142 -8.60 6.22 -15.09
N VAL A 143 -8.08 6.39 -16.31
CA VAL A 143 -8.00 7.72 -16.95
C VAL A 143 -9.38 8.29 -17.23
N GLU A 144 -10.33 7.47 -17.69
CA GLU A 144 -11.72 7.88 -17.94
C GLU A 144 -12.44 8.35 -16.67
N ILE A 145 -12.07 7.79 -15.51
CA ILE A 145 -12.55 8.24 -14.19
C ILE A 145 -11.98 9.62 -13.80
N GLY A 146 -10.93 10.08 -14.49
CA GLY A 146 -10.28 11.35 -14.22
C GLY A 146 -9.20 11.29 -13.14
N VAL A 147 -8.48 10.17 -13.02
CA VAL A 147 -7.29 10.09 -12.15
C VAL A 147 -6.15 10.90 -12.73
N ASP A 148 -5.37 11.56 -11.88
CA ASP A 148 -4.30 12.47 -12.27
C ASP A 148 -2.98 11.73 -12.55
N GLY A 149 -2.87 10.46 -12.15
CA GLY A 149 -1.67 9.66 -12.40
C GLY A 149 -1.85 8.17 -12.18
N ILE A 150 -0.95 7.40 -12.79
CA ILE A 150 -0.91 5.93 -12.70
C ILE A 150 0.50 5.48 -12.29
N VAL A 151 0.57 4.58 -11.31
CA VAL A 151 1.79 3.87 -10.92
C VAL A 151 1.67 2.41 -11.33
N LEU A 152 2.38 2.05 -12.41
CA LEU A 152 2.59 0.67 -12.81
C LEU A 152 3.30 -0.08 -11.68
N SER A 153 2.66 -1.10 -11.11
CA SER A 153 3.21 -1.85 -9.99
C SER A 153 2.64 -3.27 -9.94
N ASN A 154 3.48 -4.23 -9.55
CA ASN A 154 3.07 -5.57 -9.13
C ASN A 154 3.33 -5.77 -7.62
N HIS A 155 3.36 -4.67 -6.87
CA HIS A 155 3.69 -4.65 -5.45
C HIS A 155 5.07 -5.24 -5.10
N GLY A 156 6.03 -5.17 -6.03
CA GLY A 156 7.36 -5.76 -5.86
C GLY A 156 7.36 -7.28 -5.85
N GLY A 157 6.41 -7.92 -6.56
CA GLY A 157 6.27 -9.37 -6.62
C GLY A 157 5.73 -10.01 -5.33
N ARG A 158 5.16 -9.21 -4.42
CA ARG A 158 4.72 -9.67 -3.09
C ARG A 158 3.25 -10.06 -3.00
N GLN A 159 2.50 -9.95 -4.10
CA GLN A 159 1.04 -10.19 -4.14
C GLN A 159 0.72 -11.37 -5.05
N LEU A 160 1.02 -11.25 -6.35
CA LEU A 160 0.86 -12.32 -7.33
C LEU A 160 2.20 -12.67 -7.97
N ASP A 161 2.70 -13.89 -7.71
CA ASP A 161 4.06 -14.33 -8.08
C ASP A 161 4.33 -14.28 -9.58
N ARG A 162 3.35 -14.65 -10.41
CA ARG A 162 3.44 -14.63 -11.88
C ARG A 162 2.86 -13.36 -12.51
N ALA A 163 2.70 -12.29 -11.74
CA ALA A 163 2.34 -10.99 -12.26
C ALA A 163 3.40 -10.48 -13.26
N ARG A 164 2.97 -9.67 -14.24
CA ARG A 164 3.90 -9.13 -15.24
C ARG A 164 4.92 -8.22 -14.57
N CYS A 165 6.15 -8.27 -15.05
CA CYS A 165 7.17 -7.33 -14.61
C CYS A 165 6.85 -5.92 -15.15
N ARG A 166 6.94 -4.91 -14.26
CA ARG A 166 6.71 -3.50 -14.58
C ARG A 166 7.49 -3.04 -15.83
N PHE A 167 8.73 -3.49 -15.96
CA PHE A 167 9.61 -3.10 -17.06
C PHE A 167 9.11 -3.60 -18.42
N ILE A 168 8.36 -4.71 -18.45
CA ILE A 168 7.79 -5.26 -19.70
C ILE A 168 6.50 -4.53 -20.07
N CYS A 169 5.73 -4.06 -19.08
CA CYS A 169 4.51 -3.29 -19.36
C CYS A 169 4.82 -1.88 -19.90
N CYS A 170 5.88 -1.23 -19.42
CA CYS A 170 6.20 0.17 -19.74
C CYS A 170 6.40 0.47 -21.25
N PRO A 171 7.18 -0.31 -22.04
CA PRO A 171 7.39 -0.03 -23.47
C PRO A 171 6.10 -0.12 -24.30
N ARG A 172 5.24 -1.10 -24.01
CA ARG A 172 3.96 -1.28 -24.72
C ARG A 172 3.01 -0.11 -24.44
N TRP A 173 3.09 0.47 -23.25
CA TRP A 173 2.33 1.64 -22.87
C TRP A 173 2.81 2.89 -23.60
N LEU A 174 4.11 3.19 -23.54
CA LEU A 174 4.68 4.35 -24.24
C LEU A 174 4.39 4.33 -25.75
N ALA A 175 4.43 3.14 -26.37
CA ALA A 175 4.07 2.98 -27.79
C ALA A 175 2.57 3.23 -28.08
N SER A 176 1.68 3.01 -27.10
CA SER A 176 0.23 3.17 -27.27
C SER A 176 -0.28 4.55 -26.87
N SER A 177 0.40 5.26 -25.95
CA SER A 177 0.07 6.62 -25.52
C SER A 177 0.71 7.71 -26.40
N ALA A 178 1.55 7.33 -27.38
CA ALA A 178 2.11 8.25 -28.39
C ALA A 178 1.11 8.65 -29.50
N VAL A 179 -0.17 8.30 -29.36
CA VAL A 179 -1.25 8.67 -30.30
C VAL A 179 -2.35 9.41 -29.55
N THR A 180 -2.08 10.66 -29.16
CA THR A 180 -3.04 11.77 -29.18
C THR A 180 -2.27 13.09 -28.95
N PRO A 181 -2.50 14.13 -29.77
CA PRO A 181 -1.85 15.44 -29.64
C PRO A 181 -2.34 16.22 -28.41
#